data_AF-A0A7C5CZG2-F1
#
_entry.id   AF-A0A7C5CZG2-F1
#
_cell.length_a   1.000
_cell.length_b   1.000
_cell.length_c   1.000
_cell.angle_alpha   90.00
_cell.angle_beta   90.00
_cell.angle_gamma   90.00
#
_symmetry.space_group_name_H-M   'P 1'
#
loop_
_entity.id
_entity.type
_entity.pdbx_description
1 polymer ?
#
loop_
_entity_poly.entity_id
_entity_poly.type
_entity_poly.pdbx_seq_one_letter_code
_entity_poly.pdbx_strand_id
1 'polypeptide(L)' 'IAAQASAIILVHNHPSGDPSPSEADLAVTRKLVAAGQVLDIPVLDHIIIGCASTQRQKDFVSLRALGMDIFD' A
#
# COMPACT_ATOMS: atom_id res chain seq x y z
N ILE A 1 5.46 16.22 -8.69
CA ILE A 1 6.55 15.71 -9.56
C ILE A 1 5.93 15.06 -10.80
N ALA A 2 6.20 15.61 -11.99
CA ALA A 2 5.47 15.44 -13.27
C ALA A 2 3.95 15.74 -13.24
N ALA A 3 3.19 15.11 -12.36
CA ALA A 3 1.73 15.20 -12.27
C ALA A 3 1.21 16.24 -11.24
N GLN A 4 2.09 17.04 -10.63
CA GLN A 4 1.74 18.02 -9.58
C GLN A 4 0.89 17.44 -8.42
N ALA A 5 1.08 16.15 -8.10
CA ALA A 5 0.34 15.49 -7.04
C ALA A 5 0.71 16.04 -5.65
N SER A 6 -0.30 16.25 -4.80
CA SER A 6 -0.15 16.66 -3.40
C SER A 6 0.13 15.48 -2.45
N ALA A 7 -0.16 14.25 -2.88
CA ALA A 7 0.04 13.01 -2.14
C ALA A 7 -0.05 11.81 -3.10
N ILE A 8 0.34 10.62 -2.66
CA ILE A 8 0.19 9.38 -3.43
C ILE A 8 -0.42 8.23 -2.61
N ILE A 9 -1.09 7.31 -3.28
CA ILE A 9 -1.49 5.99 -2.75
C ILE A 9 -0.82 4.94 -3.64
N LEU A 10 -0.21 3.94 -3.00
CA LEU A 10 0.36 2.80 -3.71
C LEU A 10 -0.72 1.74 -3.90
N VAL A 11 -0.77 1.15 -5.08
CA VAL A 11 -1.68 0.04 -5.37
C VAL A 11 -0.95 -0.99 -6.20
N HIS A 12 -1.05 -2.25 -5.82
CA HIS A 12 -0.67 -3.36 -6.68
C HIS A 12 -1.61 -4.54 -6.45
N ASN A 13 -1.63 -5.47 -7.39
CA ASN A 13 -2.45 -6.67 -7.30
C ASN A 13 -1.59 -7.90 -6.98
N HIS A 14 -2.13 -8.80 -6.17
CA HIS A 14 -1.63 -10.16 -5.98
C HIS A 14 -2.41 -11.10 -6.92
N PRO A 15 -1.80 -11.60 -8.02
CA PRO A 15 -2.48 -12.51 -8.95
C PRO A 15 -2.90 -13.84 -8.30
N SER A 16 -2.30 -14.21 -7.17
CA SER A 16 -2.73 -15.34 -6.34
C SER A 16 -4.14 -15.18 -5.77
N GLY A 17 -4.66 -13.96 -5.75
CA GLY A 17 -5.93 -13.60 -5.17
C GLY A 17 -5.87 -13.27 -3.68
N ASP A 18 -4.80 -13.60 -2.95
CA ASP A 18 -4.63 -13.28 -1.53
C ASP A 18 -3.99 -11.89 -1.34
N PRO A 19 -4.69 -10.88 -0.77
CA PRO A 19 -4.17 -9.54 -0.57
C PRO A 19 -3.31 -9.38 0.70
N SER A 20 -2.97 -10.48 1.39
CA SER A 20 -2.09 -10.42 2.56
C SER A 20 -0.72 -9.85 2.18
N PRO A 21 -0.19 -8.86 2.91
CA PRO A 21 1.08 -8.23 2.56
C PRO A 21 2.27 -9.18 2.71
N SER A 22 3.19 -9.11 1.76
CA SER A 22 4.51 -9.74 1.84
C SER A 22 5.54 -8.80 2.45
N GLU A 23 6.67 -9.35 2.90
CA GLU A 23 7.82 -8.54 3.35
C GLU A 23 8.36 -7.62 2.25
N ALA A 24 8.25 -8.03 0.98
CA ALA A 24 8.66 -7.19 -0.15
C ALA A 24 7.76 -5.96 -0.28
N ASP A 25 6.45 -6.11 -0.08
CA ASP A 25 5.50 -5.00 -0.11
C ASP A 25 5.79 -4.00 1.01
N LEU A 26 6.05 -4.50 2.22
CA LEU A 26 6.43 -3.65 3.36
C LEU A 26 7.75 -2.91 3.11
N ALA A 27 8.75 -3.60 2.56
CA ALA A 27 10.04 -3.00 2.24
C ALA A 27 9.93 -1.89 1.18
N VAL A 28 9.12 -2.10 0.14
CA VAL A 28 8.84 -1.08 -0.88
C VAL A 28 8.08 0.09 -0.28
N THR A 29 7.06 -0.17 0.54
CA THR A 29 6.27 0.88 1.20
C THR A 29 7.14 1.78 2.05
N ARG A 30 8.00 1.20 2.92
CA ARG A 30 8.91 1.96 3.78
C ARG A 30 9.83 2.88 2.97
N LYS A 31 10.39 2.39 1.86
CA LYS A 31 11.24 3.20 0.97
C LYS A 31 10.47 4.36 0.35
N LEU A 32 9.23 4.12 -0.09
CA LEU A 32 8.41 5.13 -0.73
C LEU A 32 7.87 6.17 0.26
N VAL A 33 7.52 5.76 1.49
CA VAL A 33 7.16 6.69 2.57
C VAL A 33 8.34 7.60 2.90
N ALA A 34 9.54 7.03 3.10
CA ALA A 34 10.75 7.83 3.35
C ALA A 34 11.07 8.78 2.19
N ALA A 35 10.92 8.34 0.94
CA ALA A 35 11.08 9.20 -0.22
C ALA A 35 10.01 10.31 -0.27
N GLY A 36 8.77 10.00 0.07
CA GLY A 36 7.67 10.96 0.16
C GLY A 36 7.93 12.05 1.19
N GLN A 37 8.49 11.70 2.36
CA GLN A 37 8.90 12.66 3.39
C GLN A 37 9.98 13.64 2.87
N VAL A 38 10.98 13.14 2.14
CA VAL A 38 12.04 13.99 1.55
C VAL A 38 11.48 14.95 0.50
N LEU A 39 10.46 14.52 -0.24
CA LEU A 39 9.88 15.27 -1.35
C LEU A 39 8.69 16.15 -0.94
N ASP A 40 8.28 16.10 0.33
CA ASP A 40 7.05 16.71 0.84
C ASP A 40 5.79 16.24 0.06
N ILE A 41 5.76 14.95 -0.29
CA ILE A 41 4.64 14.27 -0.95
C ILE A 41 4.29 13.02 -0.13
N PRO A 42 3.30 13.10 0.78
CA PRO A 42 2.96 11.99 1.65
C PRO A 42 2.42 10.78 0.89
N VAL A 43 2.80 9.58 1.35
CA VAL A 43 2.17 8.32 0.95
C VAL A 43 1.01 8.06 1.92
N LEU A 44 -0.23 8.13 1.43
CA LEU A 44 -1.41 8.04 2.28
C LEU A 44 -1.78 6.60 2.63
N ASP A 45 -1.51 5.65 1.73
CA ASP A 45 -1.79 4.24 1.95
C ASP A 45 -1.04 3.37 0.94
N HIS A 46 -1.00 2.07 1.20
CA HIS A 46 -0.68 1.04 0.22
C HIS A 46 -1.80 0.00 0.22
N ILE A 47 -2.50 -0.12 -0.90
CA ILE A 47 -3.61 -1.03 -1.09
C ILE A 47 -3.15 -2.24 -1.90
N ILE A 48 -3.33 -3.43 -1.35
CA ILE A 48 -3.06 -4.69 -2.04
C ILE A 48 -4.39 -5.27 -2.49
N ILE A 49 -4.56 -5.46 -3.80
CA ILE A 49 -5.78 -6.00 -4.41
C ILE A 49 -5.61 -7.49 -4.67
N GLY A 50 -6.56 -8.29 -4.24
CA GLY A 50 -6.69 -9.72 -4.53
C GLY A 50 -8.07 -10.02 -5.14
N CYS A 51 -8.63 -11.19 -4.83
CA CYS A 51 -9.99 -11.57 -5.22
C CYS A 51 -10.81 -11.94 -3.99
N ALA A 52 -12.12 -11.68 -3.99
CA ALA A 52 -13.01 -12.25 -3.00
C ALA A 52 -13.11 -13.77 -3.20
N SER A 53 -13.21 -14.51 -2.11
CA SER A 53 -13.43 -15.96 -2.14
C SER A 53 -14.49 -16.34 -1.11
N THR A 54 -14.97 -17.59 -1.15
CA THR A 54 -15.88 -18.12 -0.14
C THR A 54 -15.30 -18.07 1.28
N GLN A 55 -13.97 -18.06 1.41
CA GLN A 55 -13.24 -17.99 2.68
C GLN A 55 -12.85 -16.56 3.08
N ARG A 56 -12.90 -15.59 2.15
CA ARG A 56 -12.51 -14.19 2.41
C ARG A 56 -13.39 -13.23 1.63
N GLN A 57 -14.23 -12.49 2.35
CA GLN A 57 -15.13 -11.48 1.75
C GLN A 57 -14.41 -10.22 1.26
N LYS A 58 -13.34 -9.77 1.94
CA LYS A 58 -12.60 -8.57 1.52
C LYS A 58 -11.58 -8.92 0.46
N ASP A 59 -11.73 -8.38 -0.73
CA ASP A 59 -10.85 -8.54 -1.89
C ASP A 59 -9.62 -7.63 -1.89
N PHE A 60 -9.44 -6.79 -0.86
CA PHE A 60 -8.27 -5.94 -0.71
C PHE A 60 -7.83 -5.80 0.76
N VAL A 61 -6.61 -5.30 0.94
CA VAL A 61 -6.05 -4.88 2.22
C VAL A 61 -5.50 -3.46 2.08
N SER A 62 -5.76 -2.62 3.08
CA SER A 62 -5.09 -1.33 3.28
C SER A 62 -4.04 -1.51 4.37
N LEU A 63 -2.77 -1.23 4.07
CA LEU A 63 -1.71 -1.35 5.07
C LEU A 63 -1.93 -0.33 6.21
N ARG A 64 -2.46 0.85 5.89
CA ARG A 64 -2.77 1.85 6.92
C ARG A 64 -3.89 1.37 7.85
N ALA A 65 -4.95 0.77 7.30
CA ALA A 65 -6.06 0.25 8.09
C ALA A 65 -5.67 -0.95 8.96
N LEU A 66 -4.61 -1.68 8.60
CA LEU A 66 -4.02 -2.73 9.42
C LEU A 66 -3.18 -2.19 10.59
N GLY A 67 -2.98 -0.88 10.71
CA GLY A 67 -2.14 -0.30 11.76
C GLY A 67 -0.67 -0.65 11.58
N MET A 68 -0.20 -0.75 10.33
CA MET A 68 1.23 -0.91 10.06
C MET A 68 1.95 0.40 10.40
N ASP A 69 2.92 0.35 11.32
CA ASP A 69 3.76 1.50 11.77
C ASP A 69 4.68 2.08 10.68
N ILE A 70 4.38 1.84 9.41
CA ILE A 70 5.17 2.26 8.25
C ILE A 70 4.74 3.63 7.71
N PHE A 71 3.64 4.20 8.22
CA PHE A 71 3.06 5.47 7.75
C PHE A 71 3.26 6.64 8.72
N ASP A 72 3.94 6.40 9.85
CA ASP A 72 4.27 7.41 10.86
C ASP A 72 5.62 8.08 10.58
#